data_AF-A0A9W8MRC9-F1
#
_entry.id   AF-A0A9W8MRC9-F1
#
_cell.length_a   1.000
_cell.length_b   1.000
_cell.length_c   1.000
_cell.angle_alpha   90.00
_cell.angle_beta   90.00
_cell.angle_gamma   90.00
#
_symmetry.space_group_name_H-M   'P 1'
#
loop_
_entity.id
_entity.type
_entity.pdbx_description
1 polymer ?
#
loop_
_entity_poly.entity_id
_entity_poly.type
_entity_poly.pdbx_seq_one_letter_code
_entity_poly.pdbx_strand_id
1 'polypeptide(L)'
;MQSKSFLTPSANHGQVIDNTICSLTLRVFSDPANPEQMWKASVKDIDGDILCVSQFTLFANTTKGNKPDFHRAMSSEASGKMYGTFLDALKASYKADKIRDGRFGAMMNVSLTNEGPVTFTLDSRKFEYVDAPESSSKKNGKSGSSTPSSKEADVPTA
;
A
#
# COMPACT_ATOMS: atom_id res chain seq x y z
N MET A 1 -24.24 1.88 -22.05
CA MET A 1 -23.13 1.39 -21.19
C MET A 1 -22.68 2.54 -20.30
N GLN A 2 -22.90 2.43 -18.99
CA GLN A 2 -22.54 3.49 -18.03
C GLN A 2 -21.05 3.37 -17.72
N SER A 3 -20.21 4.18 -18.37
CA SER A 3 -18.77 4.22 -18.15
C SER A 3 -18.44 5.15 -16.98
N LYS A 4 -18.15 4.58 -15.81
CA LYS A 4 -17.58 5.28 -14.65
C LYS A 4 -16.34 4.50 -14.21
N SER A 5 -15.36 5.18 -13.61
CA SER A 5 -13.98 4.69 -13.47
C SER A 5 -13.31 4.99 -12.12
N PHE A 6 -12.28 4.21 -11.82
CA PHE A 6 -11.64 3.89 -10.53
C PHE A 6 -11.11 5.02 -9.61
N LEU A 7 -11.46 6.30 -9.73
CA LEU A 7 -10.83 7.36 -8.90
C LEU A 7 -11.81 8.38 -8.37
N THR A 8 -11.46 9.13 -7.32
CA THR A 8 -12.32 10.22 -6.81
C THR A 8 -11.91 11.57 -7.38
N PRO A 9 -12.87 12.48 -7.68
CA PRO A 9 -12.59 13.81 -8.25
C PRO A 9 -11.71 14.75 -7.42
N SER A 10 -11.51 14.48 -6.12
CA SER A 10 -10.84 15.38 -5.16
C SER A 10 -9.36 15.08 -4.91
N ALA A 11 -8.79 14.05 -5.53
CA ALA A 11 -7.42 13.64 -5.24
C ALA A 11 -6.40 14.40 -6.12
N ASN A 12 -5.30 14.86 -5.53
CA ASN A 12 -4.17 15.41 -6.30
C ASN A 12 -3.60 14.29 -7.18
N HIS A 13 -3.76 14.40 -8.49
CA HIS A 13 -3.42 13.34 -9.43
C HIS A 13 -1.95 12.91 -9.35
N GLY A 14 -1.03 13.85 -9.12
CA GLY A 14 0.40 13.54 -8.97
C GLY A 14 0.65 12.66 -7.74
N GLN A 15 0.12 13.06 -6.59
CA GLN A 15 0.31 12.31 -5.35
C GLN A 15 -0.35 10.92 -5.38
N VAL A 16 -1.47 10.76 -6.07
CA VAL A 16 -2.08 9.44 -6.27
C VAL A 16 -1.17 8.54 -7.09
N ILE A 17 -0.59 9.07 -8.17
CA ILE A 17 0.32 8.31 -9.04
C ILE A 17 1.56 7.92 -8.23
N ASP A 18 2.19 8.86 -7.53
CA ASP A 18 3.38 8.60 -6.70
C ASP A 18 3.13 7.51 -5.64
N ASN A 19 2.02 7.63 -4.91
CA ASN A 19 1.65 6.64 -3.89
C ASN A 19 1.35 5.26 -4.50
N THR A 20 0.85 5.21 -5.74
CA THR A 20 0.58 3.94 -6.42
C THR A 20 1.85 3.33 -7.01
N ILE A 21 2.83 4.14 -7.43
CA ILE A 21 4.16 3.69 -7.86
C ILE A 21 4.88 2.97 -6.72
N CYS A 22 4.64 3.33 -5.46
CA CYS A 22 5.16 2.60 -4.29
C CYS A 22 4.84 1.10 -4.32
N SER A 23 3.78 0.67 -5.01
CA SER A 23 3.46 -0.76 -5.22
C SER A 23 4.60 -1.55 -5.88
N LEU A 24 5.44 -0.90 -6.71
CA LEU A 24 6.62 -1.53 -7.32
C LEU A 24 7.66 -1.98 -6.28
N THR A 25 7.65 -1.37 -5.11
CA THR A 25 8.59 -1.66 -4.02
C THR A 25 7.96 -2.50 -2.91
N LEU A 26 6.67 -2.88 -3.06
CA LEU A 26 5.97 -3.68 -2.08
C LEU A 26 6.61 -5.07 -2.01
N ARG A 27 7.07 -5.45 -0.81
CA ARG A 27 7.76 -6.72 -0.59
C ARG A 27 6.74 -7.84 -0.37
N VAL A 28 6.29 -8.45 -1.45
CA VAL A 28 5.27 -9.53 -1.44
C VAL A 28 5.82 -10.90 -1.83
N PHE A 29 7.05 -10.95 -2.34
CA PHE A 29 7.68 -12.18 -2.83
C PHE A 29 8.71 -12.71 -1.84
N SER A 30 9.05 -13.99 -1.98
CA SER A 30 10.17 -14.59 -1.26
C SER A 30 11.51 -14.02 -1.73
N ASP A 31 12.52 -14.11 -0.87
CA ASP A 31 13.89 -13.73 -1.23
C ASP A 31 14.40 -14.61 -2.39
N PRO A 32 14.90 -14.04 -3.51
CA PRO A 32 15.51 -14.79 -4.60
C PRO A 32 16.65 -15.71 -4.15
N ALA A 33 17.39 -15.33 -3.11
CA ALA A 33 18.49 -16.11 -2.55
C ALA A 33 18.03 -17.13 -1.49
N ASN A 34 16.86 -16.91 -0.87
CA ASN A 34 16.31 -17.80 0.15
C ASN A 34 14.78 -17.92 0.03
N PRO A 35 14.27 -18.85 -0.79
CA PRO A 35 12.84 -18.96 -1.10
C PRO A 35 11.93 -19.23 0.12
N GLU A 36 12.48 -19.75 1.23
CA GLU A 36 11.73 -19.99 2.46
C GLU A 36 11.37 -18.69 3.20
N GLN A 37 12.07 -17.58 2.91
CA GLN A 37 11.81 -16.29 3.52
C GLN A 37 10.84 -15.45 2.68
N MET A 38 9.55 -15.51 3.05
CA MET A 38 8.51 -14.66 2.47
C MET A 38 8.66 -13.17 2.88
N TRP A 39 8.01 -12.28 2.12
CA TRP A 39 7.91 -10.84 2.40
C TRP A 39 9.25 -10.08 2.33
N LYS A 40 10.18 -10.55 1.50
CA LYS A 40 11.53 -9.99 1.40
C LYS A 40 11.77 -9.23 0.12
N ALA A 41 11.15 -9.65 -0.99
CA ALA A 41 11.42 -9.12 -2.31
C ALA A 41 10.18 -8.46 -2.92
N SER A 42 10.43 -7.41 -3.71
CA SER A 42 9.44 -6.72 -4.53
C SER A 42 9.40 -7.27 -5.95
N VAL A 43 8.43 -6.83 -6.75
CA VAL A 43 8.33 -7.24 -8.16
C VAL A 43 9.58 -6.86 -8.95
N LYS A 44 10.24 -5.75 -8.58
CA LYS A 44 11.49 -5.31 -9.20
C LYS A 44 12.65 -6.26 -8.89
N ASP A 45 12.72 -6.75 -7.66
CA ASP A 45 13.81 -7.62 -7.20
C ASP A 45 13.78 -9.00 -7.87
N ILE A 46 12.58 -9.48 -8.21
CA ILE A 46 12.38 -10.75 -8.92
C ILE A 46 12.30 -10.58 -10.45
N ASP A 47 12.49 -9.37 -10.97
CA ASP A 47 12.32 -9.01 -12.40
C ASP A 47 10.96 -9.45 -12.99
N GLY A 48 9.91 -9.38 -12.18
CA GLY A 48 8.57 -9.85 -12.54
C GLY A 48 7.82 -8.92 -13.51
N ASP A 49 6.84 -9.49 -14.20
CA ASP A 49 5.90 -8.73 -15.04
C ASP A 49 4.74 -8.16 -14.22
N ILE A 50 4.17 -7.05 -14.68
CA ILE A 50 3.01 -6.39 -14.06
C ILE A 50 1.90 -6.27 -15.09
N LEU A 51 0.72 -6.79 -14.78
CA LEU A 51 -0.50 -6.59 -15.58
C LEU A 51 -1.40 -5.56 -14.89
N CYS A 52 -1.64 -4.45 -15.56
CA CYS A 52 -2.57 -3.42 -15.13
C CYS A 52 -3.92 -3.58 -15.84
N VAL A 53 -5.00 -3.58 -15.06
CA VAL A 53 -6.38 -3.64 -15.58
C VAL A 53 -7.22 -2.57 -14.89
N SER A 54 -7.83 -1.68 -15.66
CA SER A 54 -8.71 -0.64 -15.13
C SER A 54 -9.97 -1.25 -14.49
N GLN A 55 -10.17 -1.06 -13.18
CA GLN A 55 -11.29 -1.67 -12.45
C GLN A 55 -12.10 -0.68 -11.62
N PHE A 56 -13.11 -0.06 -12.23
CA PHE A 56 -13.93 0.95 -11.54
C PHE A 56 -14.78 0.43 -10.39
N THR A 57 -15.11 -0.86 -10.43
CA THR A 57 -16.04 -1.46 -9.48
C THR A 57 -15.49 -1.52 -8.07
N LEU A 58 -14.18 -1.34 -7.89
CA LEU A 58 -13.55 -1.20 -6.57
C LEU A 58 -14.07 0.04 -5.81
N PHE A 59 -14.69 1.01 -6.50
CA PHE A 59 -15.37 2.16 -5.89
C PHE A 59 -16.88 1.94 -5.65
N ALA A 60 -17.38 0.71 -5.79
CA ALA A 60 -18.75 0.37 -5.45
C ALA A 60 -19.04 0.72 -3.98
N ASN A 61 -20.10 1.49 -3.76
CA ASN A 61 -20.76 1.55 -2.47
C ASN A 61 -21.86 0.48 -2.44
N THR A 62 -21.72 -0.49 -1.54
CA THR A 62 -22.66 -1.60 -1.35
C THR A 62 -23.40 -1.52 -0.01
N THR A 63 -23.32 -0.39 0.69
CA THR A 63 -23.94 -0.22 2.03
C THR A 63 -25.46 -0.06 1.99
N LYS A 64 -26.04 0.27 0.83
CA LYS A 64 -27.49 0.53 0.67
C LYS A 64 -28.12 -0.49 -0.28
N GLY A 65 -28.46 -1.67 0.24
CA GLY A 65 -29.12 -2.74 -0.50
C GLY A 65 -28.20 -3.51 -1.45
N ASN A 66 -28.79 -4.24 -2.40
CA ASN A 66 -28.06 -5.23 -3.22
C ASN A 66 -27.50 -4.66 -4.54
N LYS A 67 -27.82 -3.41 -4.89
CA LYS A 67 -27.33 -2.76 -6.11
C LYS A 67 -26.09 -1.92 -5.78
N PRO A 68 -24.93 -2.20 -6.37
CA PRO A 68 -23.74 -1.37 -6.16
C PRO A 68 -23.95 0.01 -6.78
N ASP A 69 -23.56 1.04 -6.03
CA ASP A 69 -23.57 2.43 -6.49
C ASP A 69 -22.14 2.94 -6.74
N PHE A 70 -21.94 3.62 -7.87
CA PHE A 70 -20.61 4.08 -8.31
C PHE A 70 -20.52 5.61 -8.41
N HIS A 71 -21.31 6.38 -7.65
CA HIS A 71 -21.29 7.84 -7.72
C HIS A 71 -19.92 8.44 -7.37
N ARG A 72 -19.11 7.73 -6.56
CA ARG A 72 -17.76 8.16 -6.14
C ARG A 72 -16.69 7.95 -7.21
N ALA A 73 -16.99 7.16 -8.24
CA ALA A 73 -16.10 6.87 -9.34
C ALA A 73 -16.03 8.06 -10.32
N MET A 74 -14.82 8.38 -10.76
CA MET A 74 -14.48 9.42 -11.74
C MET A 74 -15.16 9.12 -13.08
N SER A 75 -15.39 10.16 -13.88
CA SER A 75 -15.91 10.00 -15.24
C SER A 75 -14.94 9.19 -16.12
N SER A 76 -15.48 8.49 -17.12
CA SER A 76 -14.69 7.68 -18.05
C SER A 76 -13.58 8.46 -18.76
N GLU A 77 -13.86 9.69 -19.17
CA GLU A 77 -12.87 10.50 -19.88
C GLU A 77 -11.68 10.89 -18.98
N ALA A 78 -11.97 11.47 -17.80
CA ALA A 78 -10.93 11.91 -16.88
C ALA A 78 -10.09 10.74 -16.36
N SER A 79 -10.74 9.61 -16.08
CA SER A 79 -10.06 8.40 -15.63
C SER A 79 -9.25 7.70 -16.71
N GLY A 80 -9.67 7.74 -17.98
CA GLY A 80 -8.88 7.20 -19.08
C GLY A 80 -7.56 7.95 -19.22
N LYS A 81 -7.60 9.29 -19.13
CA LYS A 81 -6.39 10.13 -19.11
C LYS A 81 -5.51 9.78 -17.92
N MET A 82 -6.09 9.70 -16.73
CA MET A 82 -5.35 9.39 -15.50
C MET A 82 -4.73 7.99 -15.54
N TYR A 83 -5.46 6.99 -16.01
CA TYR A 83 -4.98 5.62 -16.20
C TYR A 83 -3.79 5.56 -17.18
N GLY A 84 -3.87 6.31 -18.29
CA GLY A 84 -2.75 6.45 -19.22
C GLY A 84 -1.51 7.05 -18.53
N THR A 85 -1.67 8.17 -17.82
CA THR A 85 -0.56 8.78 -17.07
C THR A 85 0.03 7.84 -16.02
N PHE A 86 -0.81 7.08 -15.32
CA PHE A 86 -0.37 6.06 -14.36
C PHE A 86 0.48 4.97 -15.03
N LEU A 87 0.04 4.44 -16.17
CA LEU A 87 0.81 3.43 -16.91
C LEU A 87 2.15 3.98 -17.40
N ASP A 88 2.18 5.20 -17.91
CA ASP A 88 3.41 5.84 -18.38
C ASP A 88 4.40 6.05 -17.22
N ALA A 89 3.91 6.45 -16.05
CA ALA A 89 4.73 6.61 -14.86
C ALA A 89 5.27 5.28 -14.32
N LEU A 90 4.49 4.19 -14.39
CA LEU A 90 4.96 2.84 -14.06
C LEU A 90 6.06 2.38 -15.01
N LYS A 91 5.87 2.55 -16.33
CA LYS A 91 6.87 2.18 -17.35
C LYS A 91 8.17 2.95 -17.15
N ALA A 92 8.10 4.24 -16.82
CA ALA A 92 9.26 5.06 -16.54
C ALA A 92 9.99 4.66 -15.23
N SER A 93 9.24 4.17 -14.23
CA SER A 93 9.77 3.85 -12.89
C SER A 93 10.28 2.41 -12.74
N TYR A 94 9.99 1.55 -13.72
CA TYR A 94 10.42 0.14 -13.73
C TYR A 94 11.09 -0.23 -15.06
N LYS A 95 10.38 -0.93 -15.96
CA LYS A 95 10.83 -1.35 -17.28
C LYS A 95 9.62 -1.41 -18.19
N ALA A 96 9.66 -0.70 -19.32
CA ALA A 96 8.49 -0.54 -20.17
C ALA A 96 7.96 -1.87 -20.75
N ASP A 97 8.84 -2.83 -21.00
CA ASP A 97 8.54 -4.16 -21.53
C ASP A 97 7.93 -5.12 -20.49
N LYS A 98 8.09 -4.82 -19.19
CA LYS A 98 7.52 -5.58 -18.07
C LYS A 98 6.12 -5.10 -17.66
N ILE A 99 5.67 -3.94 -18.15
CA ILE A 99 4.34 -3.42 -17.87
C ILE A 99 3.38 -3.80 -19.01
N ARG A 100 2.40 -4.64 -18.69
CA ARG A 100 1.31 -5.03 -19.56
C ARG A 100 0.04 -4.28 -19.20
N ASP A 101 -0.69 -3.84 -20.23
CA ASP A 101 -1.98 -3.18 -20.08
C ASP A 101 -3.07 -4.12 -20.61
N GLY A 102 -4.24 -4.07 -19.98
CA GLY A 102 -5.48 -4.51 -20.59
C GLY A 102 -5.96 -3.52 -21.65
N ARG A 103 -7.28 -3.36 -21.75
CA ARG A 103 -7.92 -2.36 -22.63
C ARG A 103 -8.94 -1.55 -21.85
N PHE A 104 -8.60 -0.30 -21.57
CA PHE A 104 -9.46 0.61 -20.81
C PHE A 104 -10.87 0.69 -21.41
N GLY A 105 -11.89 0.56 -20.55
CA GLY A 105 -13.31 0.66 -20.93
C GLY A 105 -13.86 -0.50 -21.76
N ALA A 106 -13.05 -1.51 -22.09
CA ALA A 106 -13.52 -2.70 -22.79
C ALA A 106 -14.05 -3.75 -21.81
N MET A 107 -15.02 -4.56 -22.27
CA MET A 107 -15.33 -5.82 -21.59
C MET A 107 -14.16 -6.78 -21.80
N MET A 108 -13.63 -7.33 -20.71
CA MET A 108 -12.45 -8.20 -20.72
C MET A 108 -12.73 -9.48 -19.96
N ASN A 109 -12.13 -10.58 -20.42
CA ASN A 109 -11.98 -11.79 -19.65
C ASN A 109 -10.51 -11.88 -19.20
N VAL A 110 -10.26 -11.81 -17.89
CA VAL A 110 -8.91 -11.77 -17.32
C VAL A 110 -8.66 -13.08 -16.60
N SER A 111 -7.71 -13.88 -17.11
CA SER A 111 -7.25 -15.09 -16.44
C SER A 111 -6.06 -14.76 -15.55
N LEU A 112 -6.04 -15.28 -14.33
CA LEU A 112 -4.91 -15.18 -13.42
C LEU A 112 -4.76 -16.47 -12.62
N THR A 113 -3.51 -16.85 -12.36
CA THR A 113 -3.16 -17.89 -11.40
C THR A 113 -2.53 -17.19 -10.20
N ASN A 114 -3.13 -17.34 -9.02
CA ASN A 114 -2.61 -16.73 -7.80
C ASN A 114 -1.76 -17.73 -7.03
N GLU A 115 -0.43 -17.58 -7.13
CA GLU A 115 0.55 -18.36 -6.37
C GLU A 115 0.55 -17.90 -4.90
N GLY A 116 -0.06 -18.70 -4.01
CA GLY A 116 -0.23 -18.37 -2.59
C GLY A 116 -1.53 -18.94 -2.01
N PRO A 117 -2.68 -18.23 -2.10
CA PRO A 117 -2.89 -16.93 -2.74
C PRO A 117 -2.54 -15.74 -1.84
N VAL A 118 -1.94 -14.71 -2.43
CA VAL A 118 -1.62 -13.43 -1.76
C VAL A 118 -2.42 -12.32 -2.42
N THR A 119 -3.08 -11.45 -1.65
CA THR A 119 -3.88 -10.34 -2.19
C THR A 119 -3.80 -9.14 -1.25
N PHE A 120 -3.50 -7.97 -1.82
CA PHE A 120 -3.45 -6.70 -1.10
C PHE A 120 -4.40 -5.70 -1.71
N THR A 121 -5.01 -4.87 -0.86
CA THR A 121 -5.76 -3.69 -1.29
C THR A 121 -4.95 -2.45 -0.91
N LEU A 122 -4.56 -1.66 -1.91
CA LEU A 122 -3.84 -0.41 -1.71
C LEU A 122 -4.80 0.75 -2.01
N ASP A 123 -4.95 1.67 -1.05
CA ASP A 123 -5.71 2.91 -1.22
C ASP A 123 -4.76 4.09 -1.00
N SER A 124 -4.47 4.83 -2.07
CA SER A 124 -3.54 5.97 -2.05
C SER A 124 -3.92 7.07 -1.06
N ARG A 125 -5.18 7.10 -0.61
CA ARG A 125 -5.71 8.07 0.37
C ARG A 125 -5.49 7.63 1.82
N LYS A 126 -5.13 6.37 2.05
CA LYS A 126 -4.97 5.76 3.38
C LYS A 126 -3.53 5.38 3.70
N PHE A 127 -2.55 5.97 3.02
CA PHE A 127 -1.15 5.81 3.43
C PHE A 127 -0.93 6.56 4.75
N GLU A 128 -1.11 5.85 5.87
CA GLU A 128 -0.53 6.24 7.15
C GLU A 128 0.92 5.75 7.16
N TYR A 129 1.87 6.68 7.14
CA TYR A 129 3.27 6.35 7.37
C TYR A 129 3.41 6.00 8.86
N VAL A 130 3.61 4.73 9.18
CA VAL A 130 4.08 4.34 10.50
C VAL A 130 5.60 4.46 10.43
N ASP A 131 6.17 5.51 11.04
CA ASP A 131 7.61 5.58 11.24
C ASP A 131 8.09 4.27 11.84
N ALA A 132 9.13 3.67 11.25
CA ALA A 132 9.79 2.53 11.86
C ALA A 132 10.17 2.95 13.29
N PRO A 133 9.85 2.16 14.33
CA PRO A 133 10.22 2.52 15.69
C PRO A 133 11.72 2.76 15.71
N GLU A 134 12.13 3.99 16.05
CA GLU A 134 13.54 4.36 16.13
C GLU A 134 14.27 3.29 16.95
N SER A 135 15.25 2.64 16.32
CA SER A 135 16.12 1.68 16.98
C SER A 135 16.74 2.37 18.20
N SER A 136 16.42 1.83 19.38
CA SER A 136 16.85 2.27 20.70
C SER A 136 18.33 2.62 20.75
N SER A 137 18.63 3.91 20.64
CA SER A 137 19.96 4.45 20.82
C SER A 137 20.10 4.99 22.24
N LYS A 138 20.93 4.30 23.02
CA LYS A 138 21.41 4.62 24.38
C LYS A 138 21.55 6.12 24.65
N LYS A 139 21.09 6.56 25.83
CA LYS A 139 21.73 7.66 26.59
C LYS A 139 21.92 7.28 28.05
N ASN A 140 23.19 7.11 28.41
CA ASN A 140 23.70 7.25 29.78
C ASN A 140 23.53 8.71 30.23
N GLY A 141 23.13 8.94 31.48
CA GLY A 141 23.12 10.26 32.12
C GLY A 141 22.89 10.15 33.63
N LYS A 142 23.87 10.62 34.41
CA LYS A 142 24.04 10.51 35.86
C LYS A 142 23.77 11.87 36.53
N SER A 143 23.02 11.88 37.66
CA SER A 143 22.95 12.87 38.78
C SER A 143 21.48 12.99 39.24
N GLY A 144 21.04 12.97 40.50
CA GLY A 144 21.65 13.23 41.82
C GLY A 144 20.73 14.20 42.59
N SER A 145 20.41 13.88 43.86
CA SER A 145 19.68 14.70 44.88
C SER A 145 18.13 14.77 44.72
N SER A 146 17.27 14.55 45.73
CA SER A 146 17.31 14.85 47.17
C SER A 146 16.38 13.97 48.04
N THR A 147 16.85 13.62 49.26
CA THR A 147 16.21 13.04 50.48
C THR A 147 15.10 14.00 51.05
N PRO A 148 14.29 13.71 52.13
CA PRO A 148 14.51 12.69 53.18
C PRO A 148 13.33 11.98 53.90
N SER A 149 13.73 10.95 54.67
CA SER A 149 13.27 10.52 56.02
C SER A 149 11.94 9.77 56.20
N SER A 150 11.99 8.54 56.71
CA SER A 150 11.63 8.26 58.11
C SER A 150 11.86 6.79 58.56
N LYS A 151 12.69 6.68 59.61
CA LYS A 151 12.61 5.89 60.85
C LYS A 151 12.67 4.35 60.88
N GLU A 152 13.67 3.92 61.64
CA GLU A 152 13.95 2.62 62.27
C GLU A 152 12.75 1.98 62.98
N ALA A 153 12.70 0.65 62.93
CA ALA A 153 11.92 -0.18 63.84
C ALA A 153 12.88 -1.09 64.63
N ASP A 154 12.75 -0.97 65.94
CA ASP A 154 13.51 -1.59 67.02
C ASP A 154 13.22 -3.10 67.15
N VAL A 155 14.21 -3.86 67.60
CA VAL A 155 14.15 -5.30 67.90
C VAL A 155 14.26 -5.47 69.41
N PRO A 156 13.35 -6.18 70.09
CA PRO A 156 13.63 -6.68 71.43
C PRO A 156 13.96 -8.17 71.42
N THR A 157 15.07 -8.48 72.08
CA THR A 157 15.51 -9.81 72.51
C THR A 157 14.68 -10.30 73.70
N ALA A 158 14.25 -11.57 73.63
CA ALA A 158 14.18 -12.51 74.75
C ALA A 158 14.27 -13.93 74.18
#